data_AF-A0A9D1KHU5-F1
#
_entry.id   AF-A0A9D1KHU5-F1
#
_cell.length_a   1.000
_cell.length_b   1.000
_cell.length_c   1.000
_cell.angle_alpha   90.00
_cell.angle_beta   90.00
_cell.angle_gamma   90.00
#
_symmetry.space_group_name_H-M   'P 1'
#
loop_
_entity.id
_entity.type
_entity.pdbx_description
1 polymer ?
#
loop_
_entity_poly.entity_id
_entity_poly.type
_entity_poly.pdbx_seq_one_letter_code
_entity_poly.pdbx_strand_id
1 'polypeptide(L)'
;MKKKLIFLSVFIVLLLFGGLGIFYFTQSHKSPITWAGEAKYKTTLLETPKDGTTPEDHTSYDNLAYLFWQLENTDTFSSTTVGSAVSVGQKQSIYNYRVVTPEVQMIDTISIGPATTGKQKYFIDGQKVLLRDFVSKKGDEITWKTDQPECITVEGYIGRYGWTPAQATAYIICQETILEISELMTVEKGLYQISVSLNPGEEYAPFWYQREVATNANAKDKPKFASIRLEFTFDQNWVLREVHTQEKYNITPGVFPIAVDCTTDITETFSYDSVELDAESVSFFEQYQDLMPSDGELVEKEPTALEYVMKALAKQEDQAFSFTLSCKEQTLRGSLALNLADLNNISLKLKTGNLMIQYQDQTAYIDFNSIKLKTTIPDLMDLLQPLFNLISDKNLDLSSLNTTSIMNDFNSAEIIKEEDQISIHATLHLGDWTVPLSFLIEETEESYVMQSIACNLAWDDFSFSVQLDNDPSLTFPTLEGDYDDLSHLGFLIDDLVEIIKNGQTEIGFSGSYAGVEVNGNLFVDFSGLPAVKIDLNLVYLEQNIDEQICLTFLQDVLYVDYRNIKVQLAMSDLISFLNEMGMEMPNLTLDVNQIINTLFAIDYDRLFREFDLKEDQIEIGLG
;
A
#
# COMPACT_ATOMS: atom_id res chain seq x y z
N MET A 1 20.11 20.68 -12.50
CA MET A 1 20.45 19.24 -12.64
C MET A 1 20.77 18.55 -11.31
N LYS A 2 21.62 19.09 -10.42
CA LYS A 2 22.00 18.44 -9.13
C LYS A 2 20.82 18.14 -8.18
N LYS A 3 19.80 19.00 -8.14
CA LYS A 3 18.63 18.92 -7.23
C LYS A 3 17.50 18.01 -7.72
N LYS A 4 17.35 17.92 -9.05
CA LYS A 4 16.40 17.04 -9.76
C LYS A 4 16.56 15.56 -9.36
N LEU A 5 17.79 15.18 -9.02
CA LEU A 5 18.18 13.81 -8.71
C LEU A 5 17.97 13.41 -7.25
N ILE A 6 18.14 14.33 -6.30
CA ILE A 6 17.91 14.07 -4.86
C ILE A 6 16.41 13.84 -4.58
N PHE A 7 15.53 14.59 -5.25
CA PHE A 7 14.08 14.43 -5.14
C PHE A 7 13.59 13.09 -5.71
N LEU A 8 14.10 12.68 -6.89
CA LEU A 8 13.81 11.37 -7.47
C LEU A 8 14.24 10.21 -6.55
N SER A 9 15.33 10.38 -5.82
CA SER A 9 15.82 9.38 -4.86
C SER A 9 14.92 9.21 -3.64
N VAL A 10 14.51 10.32 -3.03
CA VAL A 10 13.60 10.31 -1.87
C VAL A 10 12.26 9.72 -2.28
N PHE A 11 11.82 10.01 -3.51
CA PHE A 11 10.61 9.48 -4.12
C PHE A 11 10.67 7.96 -4.40
N ILE A 12 11.78 7.45 -4.97
CA ILE A 12 11.99 6.00 -5.17
C ILE A 12 12.02 5.28 -3.82
N VAL A 13 12.64 5.87 -2.80
CA VAL A 13 12.64 5.34 -1.42
C VAL A 13 11.21 5.32 -0.85
N LEU A 14 10.43 6.40 -0.99
CA LEU A 14 9.00 6.45 -0.58
C LEU A 14 8.14 5.38 -1.28
N LEU A 15 8.33 5.18 -2.59
CA LEU A 15 7.61 4.17 -3.37
C LEU A 15 8.01 2.73 -3.03
N LEU A 16 9.30 2.49 -2.90
CA LEU A 16 9.85 1.17 -2.60
C LEU A 16 9.49 0.72 -1.19
N PHE A 17 9.40 1.62 -0.22
CA PHE A 17 9.18 1.25 1.19
C PHE A 17 7.77 1.51 1.71
N GLY A 18 7.04 2.48 1.13
CA GLY A 18 5.60 2.69 1.40
C GLY A 18 4.70 1.70 0.67
N GLY A 19 5.08 1.26 -0.54
CA GLY A 19 4.29 0.33 -1.36
C GLY A 19 4.34 -1.13 -0.91
N LEU A 20 5.45 -1.58 -0.31
CA LEU A 20 5.63 -2.97 0.13
C LEU A 20 4.79 -3.32 1.37
N GLY A 21 4.53 -2.35 2.25
CA GLY A 21 3.76 -2.54 3.47
C GLY A 21 2.30 -2.88 3.19
N ILE A 22 1.58 -1.98 2.52
CA ILE A 22 0.14 -2.05 2.20
C ILE A 22 -0.24 -3.34 1.44
N PHE A 23 0.73 -3.92 0.74
CA PHE A 23 0.56 -4.93 -0.29
C PHE A 23 0.47 -6.37 0.22
N TYR A 24 1.20 -6.74 1.28
CA TYR A 24 1.27 -8.16 1.69
C TYR A 24 0.04 -8.67 2.44
N PHE A 25 -0.85 -7.80 2.95
CA PHE A 25 -2.05 -8.27 3.65
C PHE A 25 -3.03 -9.07 2.79
N THR A 26 -2.80 -9.13 1.48
CA THR A 26 -3.74 -9.79 0.58
C THR A 26 -3.37 -11.21 0.21
N GLN A 27 -2.16 -11.72 0.52
CA GLN A 27 -1.74 -13.02 -0.02
C GLN A 27 -0.77 -13.81 0.86
N SER A 28 -1.30 -14.81 1.54
CA SER A 28 -0.50 -15.82 2.23
C SER A 28 -0.63 -17.17 1.54
N HIS A 29 0.47 -17.82 1.19
CA HIS A 29 0.49 -19.20 0.71
C HIS A 29 1.57 -20.02 1.43
N LYS A 30 1.18 -20.60 2.56
CA LYS A 30 1.79 -21.80 3.13
C LYS A 30 0.75 -22.73 3.76
N SER A 31 1.22 -23.94 4.03
CA SER A 31 0.46 -25.15 4.30
C SER A 31 -0.58 -24.98 5.42
N PRO A 32 -1.75 -25.61 5.25
CA PRO A 32 -2.91 -25.42 6.13
C PRO A 32 -2.62 -25.83 7.57
N ILE A 33 -3.14 -25.05 8.52
CA ILE A 33 -2.98 -25.36 9.94
C ILE A 33 -3.96 -26.48 10.31
N THR A 34 -3.47 -27.47 11.05
CA THR A 34 -4.30 -28.50 11.64
C THR A 34 -4.49 -28.21 13.12
N TRP A 35 -5.74 -28.09 13.55
CA TRP A 35 -6.07 -27.97 14.97
C TRP A 35 -6.71 -29.25 15.47
N ALA A 36 -6.09 -29.87 16.48
CA ALA A 36 -6.66 -30.99 17.20
C ALA A 36 -7.79 -30.50 18.14
N GLY A 37 -8.84 -31.31 18.28
CA GLY A 37 -9.93 -31.07 19.23
C GLY A 37 -11.28 -31.52 18.69
N GLU A 38 -12.10 -32.07 19.58
CA GLU A 38 -13.51 -32.39 19.33
C GLU A 38 -14.40 -31.22 19.74
N ALA A 39 -15.49 -31.01 19.00
CA ALA A 39 -16.45 -29.98 19.32
C ALA A 39 -17.24 -30.36 20.59
N LYS A 40 -17.40 -29.40 21.50
CA LYS A 40 -18.23 -29.55 22.71
C LYS A 40 -19.73 -29.67 22.38
N TYR A 41 -20.15 -29.02 21.30
CA TYR A 41 -21.53 -28.94 20.85
C TYR A 41 -21.67 -29.57 19.46
N LYS A 42 -22.91 -29.83 19.02
CA LYS A 42 -23.22 -30.32 17.68
C LYS A 42 -24.48 -29.62 17.16
N THR A 43 -24.52 -29.37 15.85
CA THR A 43 -25.73 -28.85 15.19
C THR A 43 -26.90 -29.79 15.44
N THR A 44 -28.04 -29.23 15.82
CA THR A 44 -29.26 -30.01 16.05
C THR A 44 -29.93 -30.31 14.72
N LEU A 45 -30.23 -31.59 14.48
CA LEU A 45 -30.91 -32.08 13.30
C LEU A 45 -32.21 -32.76 13.74
N LEU A 46 -33.34 -32.35 13.16
CA LEU A 46 -34.63 -33.00 13.37
C LEU A 46 -35.16 -33.47 12.03
N GLU A 47 -35.71 -34.68 11.96
CA GLU A 47 -36.29 -35.18 10.71
C GLU A 47 -37.47 -34.30 10.27
N THR A 48 -37.46 -33.88 9.00
CA THR A 48 -38.51 -33.02 8.43
C THR A 48 -39.90 -33.65 8.64
N PRO A 49 -40.90 -32.90 9.11
CA PRO A 49 -42.25 -33.43 9.34
C PRO A 49 -42.87 -34.03 8.07
N LYS A 50 -43.54 -35.18 8.23
CA LYS A 50 -44.25 -35.91 7.15
C LYS A 50 -45.77 -35.94 7.35
N ASP A 51 -46.27 -35.20 8.34
CA ASP A 51 -47.65 -35.19 8.79
C ASP A 51 -48.51 -34.10 8.11
N GLY A 52 -47.94 -33.36 7.17
CA GLY A 52 -48.62 -32.29 6.43
C GLY A 52 -48.61 -30.93 7.14
N THR A 53 -47.89 -30.82 8.26
CA THR A 53 -47.58 -29.51 8.87
C THR A 53 -46.67 -28.68 7.96
N THR A 54 -46.69 -27.37 8.20
CA THR A 54 -45.90 -26.36 7.47
C THR A 54 -44.98 -25.62 8.44
N PRO A 55 -43.99 -24.83 7.97
CA PRO A 55 -43.12 -24.07 8.86
C PRO A 55 -43.85 -23.19 9.89
N GLU A 56 -45.05 -22.69 9.56
CA GLU A 56 -45.88 -21.87 10.44
C GLU A 56 -46.42 -22.64 11.68
N ASP A 57 -46.42 -23.97 11.62
CA ASP A 57 -46.89 -24.85 12.70
C ASP A 57 -45.78 -25.18 13.72
N HIS A 58 -44.54 -24.73 13.49
CA HIS A 58 -43.37 -25.09 14.29
C HIS A 58 -42.62 -23.86 14.80
N THR A 59 -41.80 -24.04 15.83
CA THR A 59 -40.95 -22.95 16.34
C THR A 59 -39.84 -22.62 15.34
N SER A 60 -39.31 -21.39 15.38
CA SER A 60 -38.14 -21.02 14.56
C SER A 60 -36.95 -21.97 14.77
N TYR A 61 -36.74 -22.43 16.01
CA TYR A 61 -35.65 -23.35 16.31
C TYR A 61 -35.86 -24.72 15.66
N ASP A 62 -37.06 -25.29 15.77
CA ASP A 62 -37.38 -26.57 15.14
C ASP A 62 -37.29 -26.47 13.62
N ASN A 63 -37.78 -25.36 13.04
CA ASN A 63 -37.67 -25.08 11.61
C ASN A 63 -36.21 -25.08 11.10
N LEU A 64 -35.27 -24.49 11.86
CA LEU A 64 -33.85 -24.56 11.51
C LEU A 64 -33.32 -25.99 11.56
N ALA A 65 -33.68 -26.76 12.60
CA ALA A 65 -33.23 -28.14 12.73
C ALA A 65 -33.80 -29.07 11.63
N TYR A 66 -35.04 -28.84 11.19
CA TYR A 66 -35.63 -29.52 10.04
C TYR A 66 -34.92 -29.16 8.74
N LEU A 67 -34.62 -27.88 8.54
CA LEU A 67 -33.90 -27.40 7.35
C LEU A 67 -32.49 -28.01 7.24
N PHE A 68 -31.74 -28.07 8.34
CA PHE A 68 -30.41 -28.69 8.33
C PHE A 68 -30.49 -30.18 8.01
N TRP A 69 -31.46 -30.89 8.60
CA TRP A 69 -31.67 -32.29 8.29
C TRP A 69 -32.09 -32.49 6.83
N GLN A 70 -32.99 -31.65 6.30
CA GLN A 70 -33.48 -31.72 4.92
C GLN A 70 -32.34 -31.60 3.93
N LEU A 71 -31.44 -30.63 4.11
CA LEU A 71 -30.28 -30.46 3.24
C LEU A 71 -29.27 -31.62 3.37
N GLU A 72 -28.94 -32.03 4.60
CA GLU A 72 -28.00 -33.14 4.84
C GLU A 72 -28.52 -34.50 4.34
N ASN A 73 -29.83 -34.63 4.09
CA ASN A 73 -30.47 -35.82 3.50
C ASN A 73 -30.90 -35.59 2.04
N THR A 74 -30.40 -34.54 1.39
CA THR A 74 -30.60 -34.30 -0.05
C THR A 74 -29.39 -34.78 -0.83
N ASP A 75 -29.59 -35.80 -1.68
CA ASP A 75 -28.50 -36.45 -2.43
C ASP A 75 -27.86 -35.59 -3.52
N THR A 76 -28.62 -34.62 -4.05
CA THR A 76 -28.21 -33.81 -5.20
C THR A 76 -28.55 -32.34 -4.98
N PHE A 77 -27.52 -31.49 -4.92
CA PHE A 77 -27.67 -30.04 -4.95
C PHE A 77 -26.37 -29.36 -5.38
N SER A 78 -26.48 -28.09 -5.78
CA SER A 78 -25.34 -27.18 -5.87
C SER A 78 -25.64 -25.90 -5.10
N SER A 79 -24.58 -25.19 -4.72
CA SER A 79 -24.72 -23.85 -4.15
C SER A 79 -23.60 -22.94 -4.60
N THR A 80 -23.93 -21.65 -4.73
CA THR A 80 -22.98 -20.60 -5.09
C THR A 80 -22.96 -19.57 -3.97
N THR A 81 -21.78 -19.31 -3.43
CA THR A 81 -21.56 -18.24 -2.46
C THR A 81 -20.94 -17.05 -3.16
N VAL A 82 -21.54 -15.87 -3.01
CA VAL A 82 -21.01 -14.59 -3.49
C VAL A 82 -21.03 -13.55 -2.38
N GLY A 83 -20.11 -12.59 -2.44
CA GLY A 83 -20.10 -11.47 -1.51
C GLY A 83 -18.71 -10.92 -1.33
N SER A 84 -18.38 -10.45 -0.13
CA SER A 84 -17.05 -9.90 0.13
C SER A 84 -16.57 -10.09 1.55
N ALA A 85 -15.25 -10.20 1.68
CA ALA A 85 -14.51 -10.02 2.92
C ALA A 85 -13.72 -8.70 2.84
N VAL A 86 -13.67 -7.95 3.93
CA VAL A 86 -12.89 -6.72 4.05
C VAL A 86 -11.89 -6.90 5.19
N SER A 87 -10.62 -6.64 4.93
CA SER A 87 -9.53 -6.67 5.91
C SER A 87 -8.67 -5.44 5.70
N VAL A 88 -8.40 -4.65 6.77
CA VAL A 88 -7.52 -3.46 6.67
C VAL A 88 -7.99 -2.49 5.56
N GLY A 89 -9.31 -2.29 5.44
CA GLY A 89 -9.92 -1.47 4.39
C GLY A 89 -9.90 -2.06 2.97
N GLN A 90 -9.23 -3.20 2.74
CA GLN A 90 -9.16 -3.86 1.43
C GLN A 90 -10.31 -4.86 1.26
N LYS A 91 -11.09 -4.68 0.21
CA LYS A 91 -12.21 -5.55 -0.14
C LYS A 91 -11.76 -6.67 -1.08
N GLN A 92 -12.05 -7.91 -0.69
CA GLN A 92 -11.95 -9.11 -1.52
C GLN A 92 -13.35 -9.60 -1.84
N SER A 93 -13.61 -9.89 -3.11
CA SER A 93 -14.85 -10.54 -3.56
C SER A 93 -14.72 -12.05 -3.38
N ILE A 94 -15.70 -12.68 -2.76
CA ILE A 94 -15.73 -14.13 -2.56
C ILE A 94 -16.60 -14.77 -3.64
N TYR A 95 -16.12 -15.87 -4.20
CA TYR A 95 -16.87 -16.77 -5.07
C TYR A 95 -16.57 -18.21 -4.66
N ASN A 96 -17.56 -18.90 -4.12
CA ASN A 96 -17.45 -20.34 -3.86
C ASN A 96 -18.53 -21.07 -4.64
N TYR A 97 -18.21 -22.25 -5.14
CA TYR A 97 -19.16 -23.13 -5.78
C TYR A 97 -19.06 -24.51 -5.14
N ARG A 98 -20.19 -25.06 -4.73
CA ARG A 98 -20.29 -26.36 -4.07
C ARG A 98 -21.24 -27.23 -4.84
N VAL A 99 -20.84 -28.47 -5.07
CA VAL A 99 -21.65 -29.51 -5.73
C VAL A 99 -21.65 -30.76 -4.88
N VAL A 100 -22.83 -31.33 -4.69
CA VAL A 100 -23.05 -32.61 -4.04
C VAL A 100 -23.94 -33.45 -4.96
N THR A 101 -23.45 -34.61 -5.35
CA THR A 101 -24.21 -35.69 -6.02
C THR A 101 -23.83 -37.03 -5.38
N PRO A 102 -24.56 -38.13 -5.68
CA PRO A 102 -24.18 -39.47 -5.23
C PRO A 102 -22.80 -39.93 -5.71
N GLU A 103 -22.33 -39.38 -6.84
CA GLU A 103 -21.09 -39.80 -7.51
C GLU A 103 -19.92 -38.85 -7.20
N VAL A 104 -20.20 -37.56 -7.04
CA VAL A 104 -19.19 -36.50 -6.93
C VAL A 104 -19.58 -35.49 -5.86
N GLN A 105 -18.64 -35.15 -4.99
CA GLN A 105 -18.73 -33.93 -4.19
C GLN A 105 -17.51 -33.05 -4.46
N MET A 106 -17.75 -31.77 -4.74
CA MET A 106 -16.70 -30.81 -5.08
C MET A 106 -16.96 -29.45 -4.44
N ILE A 107 -15.90 -28.77 -4.02
CA ILE A 107 -15.96 -27.38 -3.56
C ILE A 107 -14.85 -26.59 -4.24
N ASP A 108 -15.25 -25.51 -4.90
CA ASP A 108 -14.38 -24.43 -5.35
C ASP A 108 -14.49 -23.29 -4.33
N THR A 109 -13.35 -22.81 -3.86
CA THR A 109 -13.27 -21.65 -2.99
C THR A 109 -12.37 -20.62 -3.66
N ILE A 110 -12.86 -19.42 -3.94
CA ILE A 110 -12.12 -18.38 -4.66
C ILE A 110 -12.27 -17.03 -3.96
N SER A 111 -11.16 -16.39 -3.66
CA SER A 111 -11.11 -15.01 -3.17
C SER A 111 -10.45 -14.13 -4.22
N ILE A 112 -11.16 -13.11 -4.69
CA ILE A 112 -10.77 -12.20 -5.76
C ILE A 112 -10.52 -10.82 -5.14
N GLY A 113 -9.26 -10.45 -4.99
CA GLY A 113 -8.86 -9.12 -4.56
C GLY A 113 -7.65 -8.62 -5.36
N PRO A 114 -6.77 -7.80 -4.74
CA PRO A 114 -5.50 -7.38 -5.34
C PRO A 114 -4.60 -8.51 -5.83
N ALA A 115 -4.81 -9.72 -5.29
CA ALA A 115 -4.47 -10.96 -5.96
C ALA A 115 -5.61 -11.97 -5.73
N THR A 116 -5.71 -12.93 -6.65
CA THR A 116 -6.75 -13.96 -6.60
C THR A 116 -6.16 -15.25 -6.08
N THR A 117 -6.85 -15.86 -5.12
CA THR A 117 -6.54 -17.21 -4.65
C THR A 117 -7.72 -18.11 -4.88
N GLY A 118 -7.45 -19.41 -4.95
CA GLY A 118 -8.50 -20.38 -4.86
C GLY A 118 -7.97 -21.78 -4.65
N LYS A 119 -8.86 -22.64 -4.18
CA LYS A 119 -8.65 -24.08 -4.07
C LYS A 119 -9.88 -24.81 -4.56
N GLN A 120 -9.63 -25.86 -5.33
CA GLN A 120 -10.64 -26.82 -5.71
C GLN A 120 -10.40 -28.13 -4.95
N LYS A 121 -11.48 -28.66 -4.37
CA LYS A 121 -11.49 -29.82 -3.46
C LYS A 121 -12.43 -30.87 -4.03
N TYR A 122 -11.96 -32.09 -4.22
CA TYR A 122 -12.75 -33.21 -4.76
C TYR A 122 -12.74 -34.39 -3.78
N PHE A 123 -13.93 -34.83 -3.36
CA PHE A 123 -14.09 -35.85 -2.31
C PHE A 123 -14.36 -37.22 -2.93
N ILE A 124 -13.66 -38.24 -2.44
CA ILE A 124 -13.75 -39.61 -2.94
C ILE A 124 -14.23 -40.52 -1.81
N ASP A 125 -15.41 -41.11 -1.99
CA ASP A 125 -16.03 -42.15 -1.15
C ASP A 125 -16.05 -41.85 0.36
N GLY A 126 -16.03 -40.57 0.76
CA GLY A 126 -15.92 -40.15 2.16
C GLY A 126 -14.62 -40.58 2.85
N GLN A 127 -13.62 -41.04 2.10
CA GLN A 127 -12.33 -41.53 2.63
C GLN A 127 -11.23 -40.49 2.48
N LYS A 128 -11.15 -39.84 1.31
CA LYS A 128 -10.07 -38.91 0.97
C LYS A 128 -10.55 -37.72 0.16
N VAL A 129 -9.71 -36.70 0.12
CA VAL A 129 -9.92 -35.45 -0.58
C VAL A 129 -8.70 -35.14 -1.43
N LEU A 130 -8.94 -34.84 -2.71
CA LEU A 130 -7.93 -34.32 -3.63
C LEU A 130 -8.03 -32.79 -3.69
N LEU A 131 -6.91 -32.09 -3.58
CA LEU A 131 -6.86 -30.63 -3.60
C LEU A 131 -5.91 -30.12 -4.68
N ARG A 132 -6.33 -29.11 -5.43
CA ARG A 132 -5.47 -28.37 -6.36
C ARG A 132 -5.63 -26.86 -6.23
N ASP A 133 -4.55 -26.16 -6.53
CA ASP A 133 -4.47 -24.70 -6.40
C ASP A 133 -4.96 -23.98 -7.65
N PHE A 134 -5.43 -22.76 -7.46
CA PHE A 134 -5.66 -21.77 -8.51
C PHE A 134 -4.36 -21.35 -9.21
N VAL A 135 -4.44 -21.02 -10.50
CA VAL A 135 -3.32 -20.45 -11.29
C VAL A 135 -3.64 -19.04 -11.76
N SER A 136 -4.76 -18.84 -12.46
CA SER A 136 -5.14 -17.52 -12.98
C SER A 136 -6.64 -17.44 -13.29
N LYS A 137 -7.16 -16.22 -13.42
CA LYS A 137 -8.55 -15.95 -13.84
C LYS A 137 -8.53 -15.02 -15.05
N LYS A 138 -9.30 -15.34 -16.09
CA LYS A 138 -9.46 -14.50 -17.28
C LYS A 138 -10.94 -14.35 -17.62
N GLY A 139 -11.51 -13.17 -17.43
CA GLY A 139 -12.98 -13.06 -17.45
C GLY A 139 -13.54 -13.97 -16.37
N ASP A 140 -14.53 -14.80 -16.67
CA ASP A 140 -15.12 -15.77 -15.73
C ASP A 140 -14.43 -17.15 -15.75
N GLU A 141 -13.46 -17.35 -16.64
CA GLU A 141 -12.71 -18.61 -16.72
C GLU A 141 -11.63 -18.68 -15.64
N ILE A 142 -11.63 -19.77 -14.88
CA ILE A 142 -10.64 -20.08 -13.85
C ILE A 142 -9.70 -21.15 -14.38
N THR A 143 -8.40 -20.89 -14.30
CA THR A 143 -7.37 -21.87 -14.61
C THR A 143 -6.86 -22.49 -13.32
N TRP A 144 -6.97 -23.81 -13.21
CA TRP A 144 -6.47 -24.61 -12.10
C TRP A 144 -5.10 -25.21 -12.42
N LYS A 145 -4.34 -25.55 -11.37
CA LYS A 145 -3.07 -26.27 -11.49
C LYS A 145 -3.30 -27.67 -12.06
N THR A 146 -2.39 -28.11 -12.92
CA THR A 146 -2.51 -29.37 -13.67
C THR A 146 -1.45 -30.41 -13.30
N ASP A 147 -0.60 -30.13 -12.33
CA ASP A 147 0.27 -31.13 -11.71
C ASP A 147 -0.52 -32.03 -10.73
N GLN A 148 0.14 -33.03 -10.17
CA GLN A 148 -0.50 -33.98 -9.26
C GLN A 148 -1.13 -33.25 -8.06
N PRO A 149 -2.43 -33.48 -7.76
CA PRO A 149 -3.10 -32.86 -6.62
C PRO A 149 -2.57 -33.39 -5.30
N GLU A 150 -2.74 -32.60 -4.24
CA GLU A 150 -2.56 -33.07 -2.87
C GLU A 150 -3.66 -34.10 -2.54
N CYS A 151 -3.31 -35.18 -1.83
CA CYS A 151 -4.26 -36.19 -1.37
C CYS A 151 -4.18 -36.33 0.15
N ILE A 152 -5.29 -36.05 0.83
CA ILE A 152 -5.42 -36.16 2.31
C ILE A 152 -6.65 -36.99 2.67
N THR A 153 -6.72 -37.52 3.89
CA THR A 153 -7.95 -38.14 4.38
C THR A 153 -9.04 -37.10 4.63
N VAL A 154 -10.29 -37.55 4.69
CA VAL A 154 -11.41 -36.69 5.14
C VAL A 154 -11.20 -36.18 6.57
N GLU A 155 -10.57 -36.97 7.44
CA GLU A 155 -10.20 -36.51 8.79
C GLU A 155 -9.15 -35.39 8.72
N GLY A 156 -8.10 -35.55 7.91
CA GLY A 156 -7.11 -34.50 7.65
C GLY A 156 -7.75 -33.23 7.07
N TYR A 157 -8.71 -33.39 6.16
CA TYR A 157 -9.49 -32.28 5.60
C TYR A 157 -10.34 -31.56 6.65
N ILE A 158 -11.07 -32.26 7.51
CA ILE A 158 -11.83 -31.67 8.63
C ILE A 158 -10.87 -30.99 9.63
N GLY A 159 -9.66 -31.54 9.80
CA GLY A 159 -8.58 -30.90 10.55
C GLY A 159 -8.23 -29.49 10.05
N ARG A 160 -8.31 -29.27 8.73
CA ARG A 160 -7.92 -28.03 8.04
C ARG A 160 -9.09 -27.07 7.80
N TYR A 161 -10.24 -27.59 7.35
CA TYR A 161 -11.39 -26.79 6.91
C TYR A 161 -12.61 -26.92 7.83
N GLY A 162 -12.68 -27.97 8.65
CA GLY A 162 -13.70 -28.10 9.70
C GLY A 162 -15.04 -28.70 9.29
N TRP A 163 -15.43 -28.69 8.01
CA TRP A 163 -16.76 -29.14 7.58
C TRP A 163 -16.76 -29.70 6.15
N THR A 164 -17.70 -30.60 5.84
CA THR A 164 -17.82 -31.31 4.55
C THR A 164 -18.95 -30.76 3.67
N PRO A 165 -18.92 -31.01 2.34
CA PRO A 165 -19.87 -30.42 1.39
C PRO A 165 -21.35 -30.72 1.71
N ALA A 166 -21.66 -31.86 2.32
CA ALA A 166 -23.04 -32.24 2.60
C ALA A 166 -23.69 -31.43 3.75
N GLN A 167 -22.89 -30.77 4.60
CA GLN A 167 -23.42 -30.07 5.77
C GLN A 167 -24.10 -28.74 5.38
N ALA A 168 -25.14 -28.37 6.11
CA ALA A 168 -25.88 -27.14 5.82
C ALA A 168 -25.12 -25.86 6.15
N THR A 169 -24.23 -25.91 7.15
CA THR A 169 -23.44 -24.77 7.60
C THR A 169 -22.13 -25.26 8.21
N ALA A 170 -21.09 -24.43 8.12
CA ALA A 170 -19.84 -24.62 8.83
C ALA A 170 -19.93 -24.30 10.34
N TYR A 171 -21.02 -23.63 10.75
CA TYR A 171 -21.27 -23.24 12.14
C TYR A 171 -22.01 -24.32 12.92
N ILE A 172 -21.70 -24.42 14.21
CA ILE A 172 -22.46 -25.27 15.13
C ILE A 172 -23.71 -24.50 15.58
N ILE A 173 -24.89 -24.97 15.19
CA ILE A 173 -26.18 -24.32 15.52
C ILE A 173 -27.03 -25.24 16.39
N CYS A 174 -27.12 -24.90 17.68
CA CYS A 174 -27.92 -25.56 18.71
C CYS A 174 -28.35 -24.55 19.77
N GLN A 175 -29.20 -24.95 20.72
CA GLN A 175 -29.68 -24.04 21.77
C GLN A 175 -28.55 -23.36 22.54
N GLU A 176 -27.43 -24.05 22.77
CA GLU A 176 -26.29 -23.54 23.53
C GLU A 176 -25.39 -22.58 22.73
N THR A 177 -25.48 -22.59 21.40
CA THR A 177 -24.67 -21.72 20.53
C THR A 177 -25.45 -20.56 19.93
N ILE A 178 -26.78 -20.55 20.06
CA ILE A 178 -27.65 -19.43 19.66
C ILE A 178 -27.71 -18.39 20.78
N LEU A 179 -27.40 -17.14 20.46
CA LEU A 179 -27.64 -15.99 21.34
C LEU A 179 -29.05 -15.43 21.13
N GLU A 180 -29.45 -15.29 19.87
CA GLU A 180 -30.76 -14.75 19.48
C GLU A 180 -31.27 -15.48 18.24
N ILE A 181 -32.58 -15.70 18.18
CA ILE A 181 -33.29 -16.26 17.03
C ILE A 181 -34.53 -15.43 16.75
N SER A 182 -34.77 -15.08 15.50
CA SER A 182 -35.96 -14.32 15.11
C SER A 182 -37.22 -15.20 15.15
N GLU A 183 -38.38 -14.56 15.23
CA GLU A 183 -39.63 -15.23 14.83
C GLU A 183 -39.58 -15.61 13.33
N LEU A 184 -40.38 -16.59 12.93
CA LEU A 184 -40.55 -16.99 11.54
C LEU A 184 -41.16 -15.83 10.75
N MET A 185 -40.51 -15.41 9.68
CA MET A 185 -41.01 -14.37 8.78
C MET A 185 -41.44 -14.98 7.45
N THR A 186 -42.61 -14.60 6.94
CA THR A 186 -43.02 -14.93 5.57
C THR A 186 -42.53 -13.83 4.62
N VAL A 187 -41.60 -14.16 3.74
CA VAL A 187 -41.02 -13.20 2.77
C VAL A 187 -41.95 -13.02 1.58
N GLU A 188 -42.45 -14.14 1.07
CA GLU A 188 -43.49 -14.23 0.06
C GLU A 188 -44.26 -15.54 0.21
N LYS A 189 -45.32 -15.75 -0.58
CA LYS A 189 -46.19 -16.92 -0.40
C LYS A 189 -45.41 -18.23 -0.61
N GLY A 190 -45.21 -18.97 0.48
CA GLY A 190 -44.50 -20.25 0.48
C GLY A 190 -42.99 -20.15 0.68
N LEU A 191 -42.47 -18.95 0.97
CA LEU A 191 -41.06 -18.68 1.28
C LEU A 191 -40.93 -18.00 2.65
N TYR A 192 -40.09 -18.57 3.49
CA TYR A 192 -39.92 -18.23 4.89
C TYR A 192 -38.48 -17.83 5.19
N GLN A 193 -38.30 -17.04 6.25
CA GLN A 193 -36.99 -16.57 6.68
C GLN A 193 -36.84 -16.60 8.21
N ILE A 194 -35.66 -16.99 8.67
CA ILE A 194 -35.25 -16.98 10.09
C ILE A 194 -33.83 -16.42 10.18
N SER A 195 -33.61 -15.43 11.04
CA SER A 195 -32.26 -14.93 11.36
C SER A 195 -31.80 -15.42 12.73
N VAL A 196 -30.50 -15.71 12.86
CA VAL A 196 -29.85 -16.09 14.13
C VAL A 196 -28.58 -15.29 14.36
N SER A 197 -28.35 -14.92 15.62
CA SER A 197 -27.07 -14.43 16.11
C SER A 197 -26.42 -15.53 16.93
N LEU A 198 -25.17 -15.89 16.62
CA LEU A 198 -24.48 -17.01 17.25
C LEU A 198 -23.42 -16.55 18.26
N ASN A 199 -23.14 -17.41 19.24
CA ASN A 199 -22.09 -17.18 20.24
C ASN A 199 -20.71 -17.27 19.56
N PRO A 200 -19.92 -16.18 19.54
CA PRO A 200 -18.66 -16.13 18.80
C PRO A 200 -17.48 -16.75 19.56
N GLY A 201 -17.68 -17.29 20.76
CA GLY A 201 -16.60 -17.94 21.50
C GLY A 201 -16.02 -19.15 20.77
N GLU A 202 -14.71 -19.34 20.84
CA GLU A 202 -13.95 -20.35 20.08
C GLU A 202 -14.43 -21.81 20.26
N GLU A 203 -15.09 -22.11 21.39
CA GLU A 203 -15.65 -23.45 21.71
C GLU A 203 -17.14 -23.61 21.34
N TYR A 204 -17.78 -22.56 20.81
CA TYR A 204 -19.21 -22.51 20.49
C TYR A 204 -19.47 -22.64 18.98
N ALA A 205 -20.18 -21.70 18.37
CA ALA A 205 -20.59 -21.76 16.98
C ALA A 205 -19.42 -21.85 15.97
N PRO A 206 -18.34 -21.03 16.09
CA PRO A 206 -17.27 -21.02 15.08
C PRO A 206 -16.26 -22.16 15.25
N PHE A 207 -16.46 -23.13 16.16
CA PHE A 207 -15.43 -24.12 16.50
C PHE A 207 -14.82 -24.84 15.29
N TRP A 208 -15.65 -25.22 14.32
CA TRP A 208 -15.19 -25.82 13.06
C TRP A 208 -14.82 -24.76 12.02
N TYR A 209 -15.67 -23.76 11.82
CA TYR A 209 -15.47 -22.74 10.78
C TYR A 209 -14.19 -21.91 10.94
N GLN A 210 -13.76 -21.64 12.19
CA GLN A 210 -12.49 -20.96 12.47
C GLN A 210 -11.29 -21.64 11.80
N ARG A 211 -11.40 -22.94 11.49
CA ARG A 211 -10.35 -23.70 10.83
C ARG A 211 -10.22 -23.32 9.36
N GLU A 212 -11.35 -23.26 8.65
CA GLU A 212 -11.37 -22.79 7.27
C GLU A 212 -10.85 -21.35 7.16
N VAL A 213 -11.30 -20.46 8.05
CA VAL A 213 -10.85 -19.06 8.06
C VAL A 213 -9.33 -18.99 8.23
N ALA A 214 -8.76 -19.67 9.23
CA ALA A 214 -7.32 -19.61 9.44
C ALA A 214 -6.50 -20.42 8.44
N THR A 215 -7.07 -21.46 7.81
CA THR A 215 -6.42 -22.13 6.67
C THR A 215 -6.36 -21.21 5.46
N ASN A 216 -7.47 -20.56 5.10
CA ASN A 216 -7.54 -19.69 3.93
C ASN A 216 -6.70 -18.41 4.11
N ALA A 217 -6.58 -17.93 5.36
CA ALA A 217 -5.75 -16.78 5.70
C ALA A 217 -4.32 -17.16 6.16
N ASN A 218 -3.99 -18.46 6.16
CA ASN A 218 -2.71 -19.00 6.65
C ASN A 218 -2.30 -18.38 8.00
N ALA A 219 -3.19 -18.42 9.00
CA ALA A 219 -3.01 -17.68 10.25
C ALA A 219 -1.83 -18.18 11.10
N LYS A 220 -1.43 -17.41 12.11
CA LYS A 220 -0.54 -17.87 13.19
C LYS A 220 -1.35 -18.46 14.35
N ASP A 221 -2.49 -17.83 14.63
CA ASP A 221 -3.37 -18.10 15.76
C ASP A 221 -4.79 -18.41 15.28
N LYS A 222 -5.63 -18.94 16.19
CA LYS A 222 -7.05 -19.11 15.90
C LYS A 222 -7.72 -17.75 15.68
N PRO A 223 -8.59 -17.60 14.66
CA PRO A 223 -9.38 -16.40 14.46
C PRO A 223 -10.28 -16.16 15.68
N LYS A 224 -10.37 -14.89 16.10
CA LYS A 224 -11.22 -14.49 17.22
C LYS A 224 -12.45 -13.79 16.67
N PHE A 225 -13.58 -14.49 16.69
CA PHE A 225 -14.85 -13.92 16.25
C PHE A 225 -15.39 -12.94 17.28
N ALA A 226 -15.93 -11.81 16.79
CA ALA A 226 -16.59 -10.79 17.59
C ALA A 226 -18.12 -10.84 17.40
N SER A 227 -18.59 -11.18 16.20
CA SER A 227 -20.02 -11.35 15.90
C SER A 227 -20.24 -12.28 14.73
N ILE A 228 -21.28 -13.10 14.79
CA ILE A 228 -21.72 -14.01 13.73
C ILE A 228 -23.24 -13.92 13.62
N ARG A 229 -23.75 -13.57 12.44
CA ARG A 229 -25.18 -13.51 12.13
C ARG A 229 -25.44 -14.27 10.84
N LEU A 230 -26.47 -15.12 10.85
CA LEU A 230 -26.94 -15.85 9.68
C LEU A 230 -28.42 -15.57 9.47
N GLU A 231 -28.85 -15.58 8.22
CA GLU A 231 -30.24 -15.47 7.80
C GLU A 231 -30.55 -16.56 6.78
N PHE A 232 -31.49 -17.43 7.12
CA PHE A 232 -31.87 -18.60 6.33
C PHE A 232 -33.19 -18.34 5.63
N THR A 233 -33.22 -18.50 4.31
CA THR A 233 -34.44 -18.41 3.49
C THR A 233 -34.76 -19.79 2.92
N PHE A 234 -36.00 -20.26 3.10
CA PHE A 234 -36.41 -21.62 2.76
C PHE A 234 -37.89 -21.74 2.41
N ASP A 235 -38.28 -22.82 1.73
CA ASP A 235 -39.67 -23.00 1.32
C ASP A 235 -40.53 -23.81 2.31
N GLN A 236 -41.81 -23.99 1.98
CA GLN A 236 -42.78 -24.77 2.77
C GLN A 236 -42.39 -26.23 3.04
N ASN A 237 -41.41 -26.79 2.30
CA ASN A 237 -40.92 -28.15 2.48
C ASN A 237 -39.54 -28.17 3.18
N TRP A 238 -39.17 -27.07 3.85
CA TRP A 238 -37.87 -26.89 4.50
C TRP A 238 -36.67 -27.00 3.54
N VAL A 239 -36.90 -26.83 2.23
CA VAL A 239 -35.82 -26.81 1.25
C VAL A 239 -35.13 -25.45 1.34
N LEU A 240 -33.86 -25.46 1.77
CA LEU A 240 -33.03 -24.28 1.89
C LEU A 240 -32.80 -23.63 0.52
N ARG A 241 -33.00 -22.32 0.43
CA ARG A 241 -32.83 -21.53 -0.80
C ARG A 241 -31.65 -20.58 -0.71
N GLU A 242 -31.48 -19.94 0.44
CA GLU A 242 -30.42 -18.95 0.63
C GLU A 242 -29.96 -18.89 2.09
N VAL A 243 -28.66 -18.66 2.28
CA VAL A 243 -28.06 -18.28 3.57
C VAL A 243 -27.27 -16.98 3.39
N HIS A 244 -27.70 -15.91 4.07
CA HIS A 244 -26.91 -14.69 4.17
C HIS A 244 -26.12 -14.71 5.49
N THR A 245 -24.81 -14.50 5.41
CA THR A 245 -23.88 -14.55 6.55
C THR A 245 -23.15 -13.22 6.69
N GLN A 246 -23.16 -12.69 7.91
CA GLN A 246 -22.41 -11.50 8.29
C GLN A 246 -21.58 -11.81 9.54
N GLU A 247 -20.29 -11.53 9.47
CA GLU A 247 -19.35 -11.84 10.54
C GLU A 247 -18.29 -10.76 10.70
N LYS A 248 -17.78 -10.68 11.93
CA LYS A 248 -16.60 -9.88 12.28
C LYS A 248 -15.66 -10.73 13.09
N TYR A 249 -14.39 -10.72 12.73
CA TYR A 249 -13.36 -11.46 13.45
C TYR A 249 -12.02 -10.76 13.31
N ASN A 250 -11.11 -11.10 14.21
CA ASN A 250 -9.73 -10.66 14.17
C ASN A 250 -8.83 -11.87 13.91
N ILE A 251 -7.83 -11.72 13.04
CA ILE A 251 -6.91 -12.80 12.68
C ILE A 251 -5.47 -12.29 12.61
N THR A 252 -4.51 -13.09 13.07
CA THR A 252 -3.08 -12.85 12.87
C THR A 252 -2.61 -13.71 11.69
N PRO A 253 -2.31 -13.15 10.50
CA PRO A 253 -1.77 -13.92 9.39
C PRO A 253 -0.39 -14.53 9.73
N GLY A 254 -0.06 -15.74 9.31
CA GLY A 254 1.18 -16.47 9.67
C GLY A 254 2.46 -15.85 9.11
N VAL A 255 2.27 -14.96 8.16
CA VAL A 255 3.23 -14.14 7.43
C VAL A 255 3.53 -12.80 8.11
N PHE A 256 2.70 -12.39 9.07
CA PHE A 256 2.73 -11.07 9.68
C PHE A 256 2.36 -11.15 11.16
N PRO A 257 3.20 -10.68 12.10
CA PRO A 257 3.02 -10.93 13.52
C PRO A 257 1.92 -10.08 14.20
N ILE A 258 1.00 -9.49 13.44
CA ILE A 258 0.03 -8.50 13.95
C ILE A 258 -1.36 -8.84 13.45
N ALA A 259 -2.30 -8.70 14.37
CA ALA A 259 -3.67 -9.11 14.17
C ALA A 259 -4.47 -8.03 13.44
N VAL A 260 -5.36 -8.45 12.54
CA VAL A 260 -6.17 -7.54 11.74
C VAL A 260 -7.64 -7.85 11.82
N ASP A 261 -8.43 -6.78 11.75
CA ASP A 261 -9.86 -6.85 11.77
C ASP A 261 -10.40 -7.16 10.38
N CYS A 262 -11.25 -8.17 10.33
CA CYS A 262 -11.92 -8.68 9.15
C CYS A 262 -13.44 -8.60 9.33
N THR A 263 -14.13 -8.26 8.25
CA THR A 263 -15.59 -8.33 8.16
C THR A 263 -15.99 -9.07 6.90
N THR A 264 -16.87 -10.07 7.01
CA THR A 264 -17.41 -10.79 5.84
C THR A 264 -18.91 -10.54 5.73
N ASP A 265 -19.37 -10.38 4.50
CA ASP A 265 -20.78 -10.26 4.12
C ASP A 265 -20.97 -11.08 2.83
N ILE A 266 -21.58 -12.25 2.95
CA ILE A 266 -21.71 -13.24 1.86
C ILE A 266 -23.10 -13.86 1.84
N THR A 267 -23.55 -14.22 0.65
CA THR A 267 -24.81 -14.93 0.40
C THR A 267 -24.53 -16.22 -0.34
N GLU A 268 -24.99 -17.34 0.21
CA GLU A 268 -24.99 -18.65 -0.44
C GLU A 268 -26.38 -18.98 -0.96
N THR A 269 -26.50 -19.25 -2.27
CA THR A 269 -27.76 -19.61 -2.93
C THR A 269 -27.73 -21.07 -3.39
N PHE A 270 -28.81 -21.81 -3.15
CA PHE A 270 -28.92 -23.26 -3.40
C PHE A 270 -29.78 -23.59 -4.63
N SER A 271 -29.36 -24.59 -5.40
CA SER A 271 -30.04 -25.13 -6.58
C SER A 271 -30.13 -26.66 -6.50
N TYR A 272 -31.25 -27.22 -6.98
CA TYR A 272 -31.55 -28.66 -6.88
C TYR A 272 -31.94 -29.30 -8.23
N ASP A 273 -32.37 -28.50 -9.21
CA ASP A 273 -32.92 -29.02 -10.48
C ASP A 273 -31.85 -29.19 -11.58
N SER A 274 -30.74 -28.45 -11.49
CA SER A 274 -29.63 -28.49 -12.45
C SER A 274 -28.29 -28.31 -11.73
N VAL A 275 -27.64 -29.42 -11.43
CA VAL A 275 -26.27 -29.43 -10.90
C VAL A 275 -25.30 -29.48 -12.07
N GLU A 276 -24.59 -28.38 -12.31
CA GLU A 276 -23.53 -28.33 -13.31
C GLU A 276 -22.21 -28.82 -12.69
N LEU A 277 -21.70 -29.93 -13.23
CA LEU A 277 -20.37 -30.44 -12.92
C LEU A 277 -19.42 -30.03 -14.04
N ASP A 278 -18.29 -29.44 -13.67
CA ASP A 278 -17.21 -29.20 -14.63
C ASP A 278 -16.55 -30.52 -15.00
N ALA A 279 -16.88 -31.03 -16.19
CA ALA A 279 -16.37 -32.29 -16.71
C ALA A 279 -14.84 -32.32 -16.82
N GLU A 280 -14.19 -31.17 -17.07
CA GLU A 280 -12.73 -31.08 -17.12
C GLU A 280 -12.11 -31.26 -15.73
N SER A 281 -12.68 -30.61 -14.71
CA SER A 281 -12.27 -30.80 -13.32
C SER A 281 -12.46 -32.24 -12.85
N VAL A 282 -13.62 -32.84 -13.13
CA VAL A 282 -13.90 -34.24 -12.77
C VAL A 282 -12.88 -35.17 -13.43
N SER A 283 -12.70 -35.05 -14.76
CA SER A 283 -11.73 -35.86 -15.52
C SER A 283 -10.31 -35.72 -14.98
N PHE A 284 -9.92 -34.51 -14.57
CA PHE A 284 -8.62 -34.26 -13.95
C PHE A 284 -8.45 -35.01 -12.63
N PHE A 285 -9.45 -35.06 -11.75
CA PHE A 285 -9.32 -35.74 -10.46
C PHE A 285 -9.44 -37.26 -10.58
N GLU A 286 -10.27 -37.76 -11.49
CA GLU A 286 -10.44 -39.21 -11.72
C GLU A 286 -9.13 -39.90 -12.08
N GLN A 287 -8.22 -39.23 -12.81
CA GLN A 287 -6.89 -39.80 -13.13
C GLN A 287 -6.01 -40.02 -11.89
N TYR A 288 -6.35 -39.40 -10.76
CA TYR A 288 -5.62 -39.46 -9.49
C TYR A 288 -6.41 -40.18 -8.39
N GLN A 289 -7.50 -40.86 -8.73
CA GLN A 289 -8.35 -41.57 -7.77
C GLN A 289 -7.58 -42.62 -6.95
N ASP A 290 -6.45 -43.13 -7.45
CA ASP A 290 -5.65 -44.16 -6.78
C ASP A 290 -4.55 -43.57 -5.86
N LEU A 291 -4.43 -42.24 -5.77
CA LEU A 291 -3.46 -41.62 -4.86
C LEU A 291 -3.75 -42.01 -3.40
N MET A 292 -2.72 -42.44 -2.69
CA MET A 292 -2.81 -42.71 -1.26
C MET A 292 -2.70 -41.40 -0.48
N PRO A 293 -3.57 -41.17 0.52
CA PRO A 293 -3.44 -40.01 1.39
C PRO A 293 -2.07 -39.97 2.05
N SER A 294 -1.44 -38.80 2.02
CA SER A 294 -0.27 -38.51 2.82
C SER A 294 -0.67 -37.54 3.92
N ASP A 295 -1.35 -38.04 4.95
CA ASP A 295 -1.66 -37.27 6.16
C ASP A 295 -0.39 -36.93 6.99
N GLY A 296 0.80 -37.23 6.44
CA GLY A 296 2.10 -37.10 7.06
C GLY A 296 2.86 -35.87 6.56
N GLU A 297 3.08 -34.97 7.50
CA GLU A 297 3.89 -33.74 7.46
C GLU A 297 3.39 -32.69 6.47
N LEU A 298 2.78 -31.64 7.04
CA LEU A 298 2.77 -30.31 6.46
C LEU A 298 4.20 -30.03 6.03
N VAL A 299 4.49 -30.18 4.74
CA VAL A 299 5.74 -29.69 4.19
C VAL A 299 5.69 -28.21 4.49
N GLU A 300 6.50 -27.75 5.44
CA GLU A 300 6.76 -26.33 5.59
C GLU A 300 7.29 -25.90 4.23
N LYS A 301 6.39 -25.32 3.43
CA LYS A 301 6.80 -24.72 2.18
C LYS A 301 7.85 -23.68 2.57
N GLU A 302 8.94 -23.57 1.85
CA GLU A 302 9.92 -22.51 2.08
C GLU A 302 9.25 -21.13 1.96
N PRO A 303 9.58 -20.13 2.80
CA PRO A 303 9.03 -18.79 2.62
C PRO A 303 9.24 -18.26 1.21
N THR A 304 8.23 -17.58 0.67
CA THR A 304 8.40 -16.87 -0.61
C THR A 304 9.34 -15.68 -0.43
N ALA A 305 9.87 -15.16 -1.54
CA ALA A 305 10.77 -13.99 -1.51
C ALA A 305 10.13 -12.81 -0.76
N LEU A 306 8.85 -12.53 -1.04
CA LEU A 306 8.11 -11.47 -0.39
C LEU A 306 7.87 -11.75 1.10
N GLU A 307 7.63 -13.01 1.48
CA GLU A 307 7.50 -13.41 2.90
C GLU A 307 8.76 -13.14 3.69
N TYR A 308 9.93 -13.45 3.14
CA TYR A 308 11.20 -13.15 3.79
C TYR A 308 11.37 -11.64 4.01
N VAL A 309 11.13 -10.83 2.98
CA VAL A 309 11.21 -9.36 3.06
C VAL A 309 10.26 -8.81 4.12
N MET A 310 9.01 -9.28 4.15
CA MET A 310 8.02 -8.81 5.11
C MET A 310 8.32 -9.28 6.54
N LYS A 311 8.71 -10.53 6.76
CA LYS A 311 9.12 -11.01 8.09
C LYS A 311 10.32 -10.25 8.64
N ALA A 312 11.20 -9.77 7.75
CA ALA A 312 12.36 -8.97 8.10
C ALA A 312 12.04 -7.49 8.40
N LEU A 313 11.07 -6.88 7.69
CA LEU A 313 10.72 -5.45 7.84
C LEU A 313 9.54 -5.17 8.79
N ALA A 314 8.56 -6.05 8.87
CA ALA A 314 7.33 -5.85 9.64
C ALA A 314 7.49 -6.17 11.14
N LYS A 315 8.29 -5.36 11.81
CA LYS A 315 8.48 -5.43 13.26
C LYS A 315 7.51 -4.49 13.97
N GLN A 316 7.30 -4.73 15.26
CA GLN A 316 6.50 -3.84 16.11
C GLN A 316 7.15 -2.46 16.32
N GLU A 317 8.47 -2.39 16.13
CA GLU A 317 9.29 -1.18 16.32
C GLU A 317 9.83 -0.67 14.98
N ASP A 318 10.18 0.62 14.95
CA ASP A 318 10.82 1.27 13.80
C ASP A 318 12.10 0.50 13.38
N GLN A 319 12.16 0.12 12.10
CA GLN A 319 13.36 -0.42 11.48
C GLN A 319 14.17 0.73 10.89
N ALA A 320 15.35 0.99 11.45
CA ALA A 320 16.20 2.10 11.06
C ALA A 320 17.34 1.65 10.12
N PHE A 321 17.59 2.45 9.09
CA PHE A 321 18.57 2.23 8.05
C PHE A 321 19.36 3.50 7.78
N SER A 322 20.67 3.37 7.65
CA SER A 322 21.46 4.40 6.96
C SER A 322 21.22 4.25 5.46
N PHE A 323 21.18 5.37 4.72
CA PHE A 323 21.06 5.31 3.27
C PHE A 323 22.23 6.02 2.59
N THR A 324 22.63 5.46 1.46
CA THR A 324 23.52 6.08 0.48
C THR A 324 22.85 6.07 -0.88
N LEU A 325 22.72 7.24 -1.47
CA LEU A 325 22.18 7.46 -2.80
C LEU A 325 23.31 7.96 -3.68
N SER A 326 23.60 7.31 -4.79
CA SER A 326 24.61 7.77 -5.75
C SER A 326 24.02 7.97 -7.13
N CYS A 327 24.41 9.07 -7.77
CA CYS A 327 24.14 9.29 -9.19
C CYS A 327 25.31 10.02 -9.83
N LYS A 328 25.86 9.44 -10.89
CA LYS A 328 27.10 9.91 -11.52
C LYS A 328 28.19 10.09 -10.46
N GLU A 329 28.76 11.28 -10.33
CA GLU A 329 29.83 11.60 -9.35
C GLU A 329 29.30 12.09 -7.98
N GLN A 330 27.98 12.07 -7.76
CA GLN A 330 27.38 12.63 -6.54
C GLN A 330 26.86 11.54 -5.61
N THR A 331 26.99 11.80 -4.31
CA THR A 331 26.50 10.93 -3.25
C THR A 331 25.74 11.75 -2.22
N LEU A 332 24.53 11.32 -1.89
CA LEU A 332 23.73 11.82 -0.78
C LEU A 332 23.66 10.73 0.29
N ARG A 333 23.79 11.12 1.56
CA ARG A 333 23.69 10.20 2.70
C ARG A 333 22.64 10.69 3.67
N GLY A 334 22.05 9.76 4.38
CA GLY A 334 21.09 10.07 5.42
C GLY A 334 20.64 8.84 6.18
N SER A 335 19.50 8.99 6.84
CA SER A 335 18.90 8.00 7.71
C SER A 335 17.43 7.85 7.34
N LEU A 336 16.93 6.62 7.40
CA LEU A 336 15.55 6.26 7.19
C LEU A 336 15.07 5.38 8.35
N ALA A 337 13.86 5.57 8.84
CA ALA A 337 13.18 4.62 9.71
C ALA A 337 11.81 4.28 9.13
N LEU A 338 11.48 2.99 9.14
CA LEU A 338 10.24 2.45 8.60
C LEU A 338 9.51 1.69 9.70
N ASN A 339 8.23 1.97 9.87
CA ASN A 339 7.36 1.21 10.75
C ASN A 339 6.17 0.67 9.95
N LEU A 340 6.14 -0.66 9.84
CA LEU A 340 5.07 -1.40 9.17
C LEU A 340 4.21 -2.16 10.18
N ALA A 341 4.19 -1.77 11.46
CA ALA A 341 3.41 -2.47 12.48
C ALA A 341 1.89 -2.30 12.26
N ASP A 342 1.44 -1.11 11.90
CA ASP A 342 0.06 -0.87 11.49
C ASP A 342 0.04 -0.50 10.01
N LEU A 343 -0.54 -1.37 9.18
CA LEU A 343 -0.65 -1.09 7.76
C LEU A 343 -1.71 -0.06 7.40
N ASN A 344 -2.68 0.18 8.28
CA ASN A 344 -3.57 1.33 8.11
C ASN A 344 -2.83 2.64 8.41
N ASN A 345 -1.69 2.56 9.10
CA ASN A 345 -0.94 3.71 9.58
C ASN A 345 0.57 3.49 9.49
N ILE A 346 1.06 3.28 8.27
CA ILE A 346 2.50 3.14 8.01
C ILE A 346 3.19 4.44 8.40
N SER A 347 4.29 4.32 9.16
CA SER A 347 5.16 5.45 9.47
C SER A 347 6.49 5.35 8.73
N LEU A 348 6.92 6.45 8.12
CA LEU A 348 8.22 6.59 7.50
C LEU A 348 8.89 7.86 8.00
N LYS A 349 10.15 7.78 8.42
CA LYS A 349 10.96 8.93 8.80
C LYS A 349 12.21 8.95 7.94
N LEU A 350 12.56 10.09 7.39
CA LEU A 350 13.74 10.30 6.57
C LEU A 350 14.48 11.55 7.06
N LYS A 351 15.81 11.47 7.12
CA LYS A 351 16.67 12.58 7.51
C LYS A 351 17.90 12.63 6.62
N THR A 352 18.19 13.80 6.05
CA THR A 352 19.42 14.05 5.29
C THR A 352 19.83 15.51 5.36
N GLY A 353 21.05 15.78 5.83
CA GLY A 353 21.47 17.14 6.16
C GLY A 353 20.47 17.81 7.11
N ASN A 354 19.90 18.93 6.67
CA ASN A 354 18.89 19.70 7.42
C ASN A 354 17.45 19.36 7.01
N LEU A 355 17.25 18.44 6.07
CA LEU A 355 15.92 17.98 5.66
C LEU A 355 15.50 16.80 6.55
N MET A 356 14.31 16.91 7.09
CA MET A 356 13.59 15.83 7.75
C MET A 356 12.22 15.68 7.10
N ILE A 357 11.82 14.44 6.83
CA ILE A 357 10.48 14.11 6.36
C ILE A 357 9.93 13.03 7.29
N GLN A 358 8.73 13.22 7.82
CA GLN A 358 8.01 12.17 8.54
C GLN A 358 6.63 11.99 7.92
N TYR A 359 6.29 10.78 7.55
CA TYR A 359 4.95 10.41 7.12
C TYR A 359 4.32 9.55 8.21
N GLN A 360 3.17 9.96 8.70
CA GLN A 360 2.34 9.22 9.66
C GLN A 360 0.92 9.76 9.60
N ASP A 361 -0.09 8.95 9.95
CA ASP A 361 -1.50 9.35 9.96
C ASP A 361 -1.95 9.97 8.62
N GLN A 362 -1.48 9.39 7.51
CA GLN A 362 -1.77 9.84 6.13
C GLN A 362 -1.27 11.26 5.80
N THR A 363 -0.42 11.84 6.65
CA THR A 363 0.13 13.20 6.48
C THR A 363 1.66 13.13 6.39
N ALA A 364 2.22 13.81 5.40
CA ALA A 364 3.66 14.03 5.27
C ALA A 364 4.03 15.39 5.89
N TYR A 365 4.94 15.36 6.85
CA TYR A 365 5.54 16.50 7.53
C TYR A 365 6.96 16.69 7.01
N ILE A 366 7.28 17.89 6.54
CA ILE A 366 8.56 18.27 5.97
C ILE A 366 9.12 19.38 6.88
N ASP A 367 10.28 19.14 7.45
CA ASP A 367 11.03 20.12 8.23
C ASP A 367 12.37 20.37 7.52
N PHE A 368 12.59 21.62 7.12
CA PHE A 368 13.82 22.06 6.48
C PHE A 368 14.26 23.40 7.07
N ASN A 369 15.26 23.34 7.96
CA ASN A 369 15.72 24.50 8.76
C ASN A 369 14.59 25.11 9.60
N SER A 370 14.17 26.33 9.28
CA SER A 370 13.07 27.06 9.95
C SER A 370 11.72 26.88 9.23
N ILE A 371 11.68 26.15 8.11
CA ILE A 371 10.47 25.94 7.30
C ILE A 371 9.83 24.60 7.68
N LYS A 372 8.57 24.63 8.11
CA LYS A 372 7.80 23.46 8.53
C LYS A 372 6.51 23.36 7.73
N LEU A 373 6.41 22.32 6.91
CA LEU A 373 5.33 22.13 5.95
C LEU A 373 4.65 20.78 6.15
N LYS A 374 3.34 20.71 5.95
CA LYS A 374 2.57 19.47 5.95
C LYS A 374 1.76 19.34 4.67
N THR A 375 1.52 18.10 4.24
CA THR A 375 0.77 17.80 3.02
C THR A 375 0.26 16.37 3.02
N THR A 376 -0.61 16.03 2.08
CA THR A 376 -0.97 14.64 1.77
C THR A 376 -0.07 14.09 0.66
N ILE A 377 0.00 12.76 0.52
CA ILE A 377 0.76 12.15 -0.58
C ILE A 377 0.21 12.59 -1.95
N PRO A 378 -1.11 12.54 -2.23
CA PRO A 378 -1.64 13.03 -3.50
C PRO A 378 -1.25 14.47 -3.80
N ASP A 379 -1.41 15.39 -2.83
CA ASP A 379 -1.09 16.81 -3.05
C ASP A 379 0.41 17.03 -3.27
N LEU A 380 1.27 16.29 -2.55
CA LEU A 380 2.71 16.30 -2.78
C LEU A 380 3.06 15.80 -4.18
N MET A 381 2.36 14.78 -4.68
CA MET A 381 2.58 14.26 -6.03
C MET A 381 2.18 15.27 -7.10
N ASP A 382 0.99 15.87 -6.96
CA ASP A 382 0.50 16.87 -7.89
C ASP A 382 1.45 18.08 -7.95
N LEU A 383 1.97 18.50 -6.79
CA LEU A 383 2.95 19.57 -6.70
C LEU A 383 4.30 19.21 -7.36
N LEU A 384 4.76 17.97 -7.24
CA LEU A 384 6.07 17.56 -7.76
C LEU A 384 6.04 17.11 -9.23
N GLN A 385 4.86 16.79 -9.79
CA GLN A 385 4.71 16.32 -11.16
C GLN A 385 5.35 17.26 -12.21
N PRO A 386 5.20 18.60 -12.13
CA PRO A 386 5.85 19.51 -13.06
C PRO A 386 7.38 19.40 -13.03
N LEU A 387 7.98 19.17 -11.86
CA LEU A 387 9.43 19.00 -11.71
C LEU A 387 9.91 17.66 -12.27
N PHE A 388 9.11 16.60 -12.10
CA PHE A 388 9.41 15.27 -12.64
C PHE A 388 9.46 15.28 -14.18
N ASN A 389 8.48 15.94 -14.80
CA ASN A 389 8.39 16.09 -16.27
C ASN A 389 9.59 16.85 -16.88
N LEU A 390 10.43 17.51 -16.06
CA LEU A 390 11.66 18.15 -16.51
C LEU A 390 12.88 17.20 -16.54
N ILE A 391 12.72 15.95 -16.12
CA ILE A 391 13.81 14.98 -15.91
C ILE A 391 13.61 13.73 -16.79
N SER A 392 12.36 13.35 -17.04
CA SER A 392 12.02 12.19 -17.86
C SER A 392 10.85 12.49 -18.77
N ASP A 393 10.95 12.04 -20.02
CA ASP A 393 9.83 11.98 -20.97
C ASP A 393 8.87 10.81 -20.65
N LYS A 394 9.26 9.92 -19.73
CA LYS A 394 8.38 8.86 -19.22
C LYS A 394 7.37 9.49 -18.26
N ASN A 395 6.09 9.22 -18.49
CA ASN A 395 5.07 9.53 -17.50
C ASN A 395 5.21 8.57 -16.32
N LEU A 396 5.34 9.14 -15.13
CA LEU A 396 5.24 8.41 -13.89
C LEU A 396 3.77 8.32 -13.50
N ASP A 397 3.04 7.44 -14.16
CA ASP A 397 1.65 7.18 -13.82
C ASP A 397 1.59 6.19 -12.64
N LEU A 398 1.52 6.71 -11.43
CA LEU A 398 1.40 5.89 -10.22
C LEU A 398 0.02 5.23 -10.10
N SER A 399 -0.98 5.70 -10.83
CA SER A 399 -2.28 5.01 -10.91
C SER A 399 -2.18 3.71 -11.72
N SER A 400 -1.11 3.55 -12.52
CA SER A 400 -0.79 2.31 -13.24
C SER A 400 -0.05 1.26 -12.41
N LEU A 401 0.32 1.59 -11.15
CA LEU A 401 0.94 0.62 -10.24
C LEU A 401 -0.03 -0.52 -9.95
N ASN A 402 0.18 -1.62 -10.66
CA ASN A 402 -0.64 -2.81 -10.55
C ASN A 402 -0.04 -3.73 -9.47
N THR A 403 -0.76 -3.88 -8.38
CA THR A 403 -0.37 -4.76 -7.26
C THR A 403 -0.13 -6.19 -7.73
N THR A 404 -0.92 -6.68 -8.70
CA THR A 404 -0.76 -8.02 -9.27
C THR A 404 0.58 -8.18 -9.98
N SER A 405 1.06 -7.16 -10.70
CA SER A 405 2.34 -7.25 -11.40
C SER A 405 3.51 -7.28 -10.42
N ILE A 406 3.50 -6.42 -9.40
CA ILE A 406 4.50 -6.41 -8.33
C ILE A 406 4.55 -7.78 -7.62
N MET A 407 3.40 -8.44 -7.44
CA MET A 407 3.36 -9.79 -6.86
C MET A 407 4.05 -10.82 -7.74
N ASN A 408 3.74 -10.81 -9.03
CA ASN A 408 4.34 -11.72 -9.98
C ASN A 408 5.85 -11.50 -10.09
N ASP A 409 6.30 -10.25 -9.94
CA ASP A 409 7.71 -9.88 -9.91
C ASP A 409 8.43 -10.43 -8.68
N PHE A 410 7.80 -10.40 -7.49
CA PHE A 410 8.35 -11.06 -6.31
C PHE A 410 8.23 -12.59 -6.35
N ASN A 411 7.17 -13.14 -6.94
CA ASN A 411 7.02 -14.58 -7.14
C ASN A 411 8.06 -15.15 -8.11
N SER A 412 8.58 -14.31 -9.00
CA SER A 412 9.66 -14.64 -9.92
C SER A 412 11.05 -14.24 -9.40
N ALA A 413 11.13 -13.69 -8.18
CA ALA A 413 12.39 -13.30 -7.59
C ALA A 413 13.28 -14.52 -7.30
N GLU A 414 14.59 -14.33 -7.48
CA GLU A 414 15.59 -15.32 -7.12
C GLU A 414 15.86 -15.28 -5.62
N ILE A 415 15.89 -16.45 -4.98
CA ILE A 415 16.23 -16.60 -3.56
C ILE A 415 17.50 -17.44 -3.48
N ILE A 416 18.54 -16.90 -2.85
CA ILE A 416 19.82 -17.56 -2.61
C ILE A 416 19.99 -17.67 -1.09
N LYS A 417 20.21 -18.89 -0.60
CA LYS A 417 20.44 -19.17 0.82
C LYS A 417 21.86 -19.65 1.06
N GLU A 418 22.57 -18.99 1.96
CA GLU A 418 23.92 -19.34 2.39
C GLU A 418 24.01 -19.27 3.91
N GLU A 419 24.08 -20.43 4.59
CA GLU A 419 24.07 -20.52 6.06
C GLU A 419 22.89 -19.76 6.67
N ASP A 420 23.16 -18.70 7.45
CA ASP A 420 22.18 -17.85 8.12
C ASP A 420 21.83 -16.60 7.29
N GLN A 421 22.24 -16.54 6.01
CA GLN A 421 21.96 -15.41 5.12
C GLN A 421 21.04 -15.80 3.96
N ILE A 422 20.09 -14.91 3.68
CA ILE A 422 19.12 -15.02 2.61
C ILE A 422 19.23 -13.79 1.74
N SER A 423 19.64 -14.00 0.48
CA SER A 423 19.70 -12.96 -0.55
C SER A 423 18.51 -13.11 -1.49
N ILE A 424 17.80 -12.00 -1.75
CA ILE A 424 16.62 -11.99 -2.61
C ILE A 424 16.83 -10.96 -3.71
N HIS A 425 16.72 -11.40 -4.97
CA HIS A 425 16.83 -10.53 -6.14
C HIS A 425 15.49 -10.48 -6.88
N ALA A 426 14.78 -9.36 -6.74
CA ALA A 426 13.49 -9.11 -7.39
C ALA A 426 13.64 -8.05 -8.49
N THR A 427 12.83 -8.12 -9.54
CA THR A 427 12.78 -7.09 -10.58
C THR A 427 11.37 -6.60 -10.75
N LEU A 428 11.08 -5.38 -10.28
CA LEU A 428 9.75 -4.80 -10.34
C LEU A 428 9.49 -4.08 -11.65
N HIS A 429 8.35 -4.38 -12.27
CA HIS A 429 7.85 -3.71 -13.47
C HIS A 429 6.79 -2.67 -13.05
N LEU A 430 7.21 -1.40 -12.98
CA LEU A 430 6.40 -0.27 -12.54
C LEU A 430 6.08 0.64 -13.74
N GLY A 431 5.05 0.30 -14.50
CA GLY A 431 4.75 0.96 -15.77
C GLY A 431 5.90 0.78 -16.76
N ASP A 432 6.47 1.88 -17.26
CA ASP A 432 7.64 1.88 -18.16
C ASP A 432 8.99 1.68 -17.44
N TRP A 433 8.97 1.46 -16.12
CA TRP A 433 10.18 1.29 -15.30
C TRP A 433 10.42 -0.17 -14.96
N THR A 434 11.69 -0.57 -15.03
CA THR A 434 12.19 -1.87 -14.56
C THR A 434 13.15 -1.60 -13.41
N VAL A 435 12.77 -2.02 -12.20
CA VAL A 435 13.46 -1.68 -10.95
C VAL A 435 14.03 -2.95 -10.31
N PRO A 436 15.34 -3.21 -10.46
CA PRO A 436 15.98 -4.32 -9.78
C PRO A 436 16.20 -3.98 -8.30
N LEU A 437 15.80 -4.90 -7.44
CA LEU A 437 15.93 -4.83 -5.98
C LEU A 437 16.72 -6.03 -5.48
N SER A 438 17.63 -5.78 -4.54
CA SER A 438 18.34 -6.82 -3.81
C SER A 438 18.15 -6.61 -2.32
N PHE A 439 17.76 -7.68 -1.63
CA PHE A 439 17.58 -7.70 -0.19
C PHE A 439 18.58 -8.69 0.41
N LEU A 440 19.21 -8.30 1.50
CA LEU A 440 20.02 -9.19 2.33
C LEU A 440 19.34 -9.32 3.69
N ILE A 441 19.01 -10.54 4.07
CA ILE A 441 18.30 -10.87 5.30
C ILE A 441 19.14 -11.87 6.09
N GLU A 442 19.25 -11.65 7.39
CA GLU A 442 19.83 -12.61 8.32
C GLU A 442 18.71 -13.42 8.99
N GLU A 443 18.83 -14.74 8.95
CA GLU A 443 17.98 -15.67 9.68
C GLU A 443 18.59 -15.92 11.06
N THR A 444 17.82 -15.65 12.11
CA THR A 444 18.20 -15.89 13.50
C THR A 444 17.30 -16.97 14.11
N GLU A 445 17.66 -17.53 15.27
CA GLU A 445 16.85 -18.57 15.94
C GLU A 445 15.38 -18.16 16.18
N GLU A 446 15.10 -16.86 16.34
CA GLU A 446 13.77 -16.35 16.68
C GLU A 446 13.12 -15.48 15.59
N SER A 447 13.88 -15.00 14.59
CA SER A 447 13.36 -14.02 13.62
C SER A 447 14.22 -13.82 12.36
N TYR A 448 13.68 -13.08 11.39
CA TYR A 448 14.42 -12.55 10.25
C TYR A 448 14.78 -11.09 10.48
N VAL A 449 16.02 -10.70 10.18
CA VAL A 449 16.50 -9.32 10.33
C VAL A 449 16.93 -8.78 8.97
N MET A 450 16.34 -7.66 8.54
CA MET A 450 16.74 -7.02 7.29
C MET A 450 18.12 -6.39 7.47
N GLN A 451 19.14 -6.84 6.75
CA GLN A 451 20.51 -6.30 6.85
C GLN A 451 20.73 -5.17 5.85
N SER A 452 20.32 -5.35 4.60
CA SER A 452 20.45 -4.29 3.60
C SER A 452 19.43 -4.40 2.47
N ILE A 453 19.18 -3.26 1.82
CA ILE A 453 18.34 -3.16 0.63
C ILE A 453 19.05 -2.33 -0.41
N ALA A 454 19.20 -2.85 -1.62
CA ALA A 454 19.90 -2.20 -2.70
C ALA A 454 19.05 -2.09 -3.96
N CYS A 455 19.22 -1.00 -4.69
CA CYS A 455 18.63 -0.79 -6.01
C CYS A 455 19.66 -0.12 -6.93
N ASN A 456 19.80 -0.62 -8.16
CA ASN A 456 20.68 -0.02 -9.17
C ASN A 456 19.90 0.15 -10.47
N LEU A 457 19.52 1.39 -10.77
CA LEU A 457 18.82 1.77 -11.99
C LEU A 457 19.81 2.39 -12.99
N ALA A 458 19.66 2.03 -14.26
CA ALA A 458 20.37 2.68 -15.34
C ALA A 458 19.42 2.92 -16.52
N TRP A 459 19.41 4.14 -17.04
CA TRP A 459 18.69 4.51 -18.26
C TRP A 459 19.48 5.60 -19.00
N ASP A 460 19.63 5.44 -20.32
CA ASP A 460 20.44 6.34 -21.16
C ASP A 460 21.82 6.65 -20.54
N ASP A 461 22.15 7.93 -20.33
CA ASP A 461 23.40 8.40 -19.70
C ASP A 461 23.29 8.56 -18.17
N PHE A 462 22.25 8.00 -17.53
CA PHE A 462 22.01 8.09 -16.10
C PHE A 462 22.19 6.73 -15.42
N SER A 463 23.02 6.71 -14.38
CA SER A 463 23.11 5.62 -13.41
C SER A 463 22.71 6.14 -12.04
N PHE A 464 21.92 5.34 -11.34
CA PHE A 464 21.32 5.67 -10.06
C PHE A 464 21.42 4.46 -9.13
N SER A 465 22.01 4.63 -7.96
CA SER A 465 22.09 3.57 -6.95
C SER A 465 21.55 4.03 -5.61
N VAL A 466 20.81 3.13 -4.96
CA VAL A 466 20.34 3.25 -3.59
C VAL A 466 20.89 2.08 -2.81
N GLN A 467 21.49 2.36 -1.66
CA GLN A 467 21.86 1.37 -0.66
C GLN A 467 21.25 1.79 0.67
N LEU A 468 20.53 0.87 1.31
CA LEU A 468 20.11 0.95 2.70
C LEU A 468 20.86 -0.10 3.49
N ASP A 469 21.43 0.28 4.63
CA ASP A 469 22.10 -0.63 5.55
C ASP A 469 21.47 -0.47 6.94
N ASN A 470 21.09 -1.59 7.56
CA ASN A 470 20.46 -1.61 8.88
C ASN A 470 21.37 -0.91 9.89
N ASP A 471 20.80 0.07 10.59
CA ASP A 471 21.48 0.79 11.65
C ASP A 471 20.46 1.15 12.74
N PRO A 472 20.28 0.27 13.74
CA PRO A 472 19.29 0.47 14.81
C PRO A 472 19.72 1.57 15.79
N SER A 473 20.92 2.14 15.65
CA SER A 473 21.41 3.23 16.51
C SER A 473 20.90 4.61 16.08
N LEU A 474 20.29 4.70 14.89
CA LEU A 474 19.80 5.95 14.34
C LEU A 474 18.57 6.46 15.10
N THR A 475 18.58 7.75 15.41
CA THR A 475 17.48 8.42 16.11
C THR A 475 16.87 9.52 15.24
N PHE A 476 15.55 9.63 15.29
CA PHE A 476 14.78 10.65 14.59
C PHE A 476 14.15 11.60 15.61
N PRO A 477 14.23 12.93 15.39
CA PRO A 477 13.53 13.88 16.24
C PRO A 477 12.01 13.67 16.19
N THR A 478 11.31 14.09 17.24
CA THR A 478 9.85 14.17 17.24
C THR A 478 9.39 15.39 16.45
N LEU A 479 8.19 15.30 15.86
CA LEU A 479 7.52 16.47 15.26
C LEU A 479 7.22 17.49 16.36
N GLU A 480 7.73 18.70 16.22
CA GLU A 480 7.55 19.81 17.17
C GLU A 480 7.16 21.09 16.43
N GLY A 481 6.28 21.90 17.02
CA GLY A 481 5.85 23.18 16.46
C GLY A 481 4.71 23.06 15.44
N ASP A 482 4.31 24.21 14.89
CA ASP A 482 3.24 24.31 13.89
C ASP A 482 3.80 24.06 12.48
N TYR A 483 2.97 23.44 11.62
CA TYR A 483 3.31 23.12 10.24
C TYR A 483 2.27 23.76 9.30
N ASP A 484 2.77 24.53 8.34
CA ASP A 484 1.98 25.20 7.31
C ASP A 484 1.61 24.25 6.17
N ASP A 485 0.54 24.55 5.46
CA ASP A 485 0.10 23.74 4.33
C ASP A 485 1.02 23.94 3.11
N LEU A 486 1.55 22.84 2.56
CA LEU A 486 2.45 22.87 1.40
C LEU A 486 1.77 23.45 0.15
N SER A 487 0.45 23.36 0.04
CA SER A 487 -0.32 23.88 -1.11
C SER A 487 -0.09 25.38 -1.34
N HIS A 488 0.26 26.13 -0.30
CA HIS A 488 0.57 27.55 -0.39
C HIS A 488 1.88 27.84 -1.15
N LEU A 489 2.71 26.82 -1.45
CA LEU A 489 3.97 26.96 -2.19
C LEU A 489 3.88 26.60 -3.69
N GLY A 490 2.67 26.36 -4.22
CA GLY A 490 2.46 26.01 -5.63
C GLY A 490 3.14 26.97 -6.61
N PHE A 491 2.99 28.27 -6.38
CA PHE A 491 3.57 29.32 -7.22
C PHE A 491 5.10 29.24 -7.33
N LEU A 492 5.81 28.88 -6.25
CA LEU A 492 7.27 28.74 -6.29
C LEU A 492 7.71 27.60 -7.21
N ILE A 493 6.93 26.52 -7.25
CA ILE A 493 7.24 25.36 -8.09
C ILE A 493 7.02 25.72 -9.56
N ASP A 494 5.93 26.43 -9.86
CA ASP A 494 5.64 26.93 -11.20
C ASP A 494 6.74 27.90 -11.68
N ASP A 495 7.14 28.86 -10.83
CA ASP A 495 8.25 29.77 -11.10
C ASP A 495 9.54 28.98 -11.38
N LEU A 496 9.89 28.00 -10.54
CA LEU A 496 11.07 27.16 -10.75
C LEU A 496 11.02 26.38 -12.07
N VAL A 497 9.84 25.85 -12.43
CA VAL A 497 9.64 25.15 -13.69
C VAL A 497 9.82 26.09 -14.88
N GLU A 498 9.28 27.30 -14.80
CA GLU A 498 9.44 28.33 -15.82
C GLU A 498 10.90 28.73 -15.99
N ILE A 499 11.61 28.98 -14.90
CA ILE A 499 13.05 29.30 -14.90
C ILE A 499 13.85 28.18 -15.56
N ILE A 500 13.54 26.92 -15.25
CA ILE A 500 14.25 25.77 -15.82
C ILE A 500 13.95 25.60 -17.32
N LYS A 501 12.72 25.88 -17.77
CA LYS A 501 12.31 25.74 -19.18
C LYS A 501 12.83 26.89 -20.04
N ASN A 502 12.64 28.11 -19.57
CA ASN A 502 12.90 29.33 -20.33
C ASN A 502 14.33 29.83 -20.14
N GLY A 503 15.00 29.40 -19.07
CA GLY A 503 16.34 29.86 -18.72
C GLY A 503 16.36 31.34 -18.31
N GLN A 504 15.22 31.94 -18.01
CA GLN A 504 15.08 33.36 -17.65
C GLN A 504 14.21 33.50 -16.40
N THR A 505 14.45 34.54 -15.61
CA THR A 505 13.61 34.90 -14.45
C THR A 505 13.52 36.41 -14.28
N GLU A 506 12.41 36.89 -13.71
CA GLU A 506 12.19 38.27 -13.30
C GLU A 506 11.89 38.29 -11.80
N ILE A 507 12.63 39.10 -11.04
CA ILE A 507 12.45 39.26 -9.58
C ILE A 507 12.13 40.72 -9.31
N GLY A 508 10.91 40.99 -8.86
CA GLY A 508 10.52 42.31 -8.34
C GLY A 508 11.07 42.53 -6.92
N PHE A 509 11.58 43.71 -6.65
CA PHE A 509 12.00 44.14 -5.32
C PHE A 509 11.51 45.55 -5.01
N SER A 510 11.20 45.78 -3.74
CA SER A 510 10.87 47.10 -3.22
C SER A 510 11.48 47.30 -1.84
N GLY A 511 11.84 48.53 -1.51
CA GLY A 511 12.43 48.88 -0.23
C GLY A 511 12.41 50.37 0.01
N SER A 512 12.56 50.78 1.27
CA SER A 512 12.73 52.19 1.61
C SER A 512 13.91 52.38 2.57
N TYR A 513 14.71 53.40 2.33
CA TYR A 513 15.83 53.78 3.20
C TYR A 513 16.00 55.29 3.21
N ALA A 514 16.07 55.87 4.42
CA ALA A 514 16.27 57.30 4.63
C ALA A 514 15.35 58.22 3.80
N GLY A 515 14.09 57.81 3.60
CA GLY A 515 13.08 58.55 2.85
C GLY A 515 13.06 58.31 1.33
N VAL A 516 14.02 57.53 0.81
CA VAL A 516 14.06 57.11 -0.60
C VAL A 516 13.37 55.76 -0.73
N GLU A 517 12.36 55.67 -1.59
CA GLU A 517 11.75 54.43 -2.04
C GLU A 517 12.50 53.92 -3.27
N VAL A 518 12.87 52.64 -3.24
CA VAL A 518 13.53 51.93 -4.33
C VAL A 518 12.61 50.80 -4.74
N ASN A 519 12.17 50.81 -6.00
CA ASN A 519 11.39 49.73 -6.60
C ASN A 519 12.10 49.27 -7.85
N GLY A 520 12.11 47.98 -8.17
CA GLY A 520 12.75 47.55 -9.39
C GLY A 520 12.53 46.09 -9.73
N ASN A 521 12.88 45.75 -10.96
CA ASN A 521 12.82 44.39 -11.48
C ASN A 521 14.22 43.94 -11.91
N LEU A 522 14.63 42.78 -11.41
CA LEU A 522 15.85 42.10 -11.77
C LEU A 522 15.51 40.98 -12.77
N PHE A 523 15.99 41.11 -13.99
CA PHE A 523 15.89 40.10 -15.02
C PHE A 523 17.21 39.34 -15.10
N VAL A 524 17.18 38.02 -14.98
CA VAL A 524 18.36 37.18 -15.12
C VAL A 524 18.14 36.19 -16.26
N ASP A 525 19.07 36.19 -17.22
CA ASP A 525 19.12 35.23 -18.31
C ASP A 525 20.27 34.23 -18.07
N PHE A 526 19.88 32.98 -17.87
CA PHE A 526 20.74 31.81 -17.72
C PHE A 526 20.91 31.04 -19.04
N SER A 527 20.21 31.44 -20.11
CA SER A 527 20.29 30.82 -21.44
C SER A 527 21.52 31.35 -22.21
N GLY A 528 22.59 30.55 -22.24
CA GLY A 528 23.82 30.91 -22.95
C GLY A 528 24.79 31.74 -22.11
N LEU A 529 25.11 32.96 -22.53
CA LEU A 529 26.01 33.85 -21.78
C LEU A 529 25.20 34.60 -20.70
N PRO A 530 25.55 34.49 -19.41
CA PRO A 530 24.78 35.12 -18.35
C PRO A 530 24.63 36.62 -18.56
N ALA A 531 23.39 37.09 -18.58
CA ALA A 531 23.06 38.51 -18.65
C ALA A 531 22.14 38.86 -17.48
N VAL A 532 22.40 40.01 -16.84
CA VAL A 532 21.57 40.53 -15.76
C VAL A 532 21.10 41.92 -16.15
N LYS A 533 19.80 42.14 -16.22
CA LYS A 533 19.21 43.47 -16.42
C LYS A 533 18.48 43.89 -15.15
N ILE A 534 18.66 45.14 -14.73
CA ILE A 534 18.01 45.72 -13.56
C ILE A 534 17.30 47.00 -14.02
N ASP A 535 15.98 47.00 -13.89
CA ASP A 535 15.18 48.21 -14.04
C ASP A 535 14.92 48.76 -12.63
N LEU A 536 15.46 49.95 -12.33
CA LEU A 536 15.33 50.63 -11.05
C LEU A 536 14.44 51.85 -11.20
N ASN A 537 13.56 52.03 -10.23
CA ASN A 537 12.79 53.23 -9.98
C ASN A 537 13.13 53.78 -8.59
N LEU A 538 13.59 55.03 -8.54
CA LEU A 538 14.01 55.72 -7.34
C LEU A 538 13.09 56.91 -7.08
N VAL A 539 12.34 56.86 -5.98
CA VAL A 539 11.42 57.94 -5.60
C VAL A 539 11.89 58.54 -4.28
N TYR A 540 12.20 59.85 -4.29
CA TYR A 540 12.47 60.61 -3.08
C TYR A 540 11.53 61.82 -3.00
N LEU A 541 10.43 61.63 -2.27
CA LEU A 541 9.32 62.57 -2.20
C LEU A 541 9.74 63.94 -1.65
N GLU A 542 10.66 64.00 -0.68
CA GLU A 542 11.10 65.26 -0.07
C GLU A 542 11.91 66.15 -1.02
N GLN A 543 12.55 65.56 -2.03
CA GLN A 543 13.33 66.29 -3.05
C GLN A 543 12.68 66.26 -4.44
N ASN A 544 11.46 65.74 -4.55
CA ASN A 544 10.72 65.63 -5.81
C ASN A 544 11.54 64.91 -6.90
N ILE A 545 12.22 63.84 -6.51
CA ILE A 545 13.00 62.97 -7.39
C ILE A 545 12.16 61.73 -7.71
N ASP A 546 12.03 61.42 -8.99
CA ASP A 546 11.39 60.22 -9.53
C ASP A 546 12.19 59.83 -10.79
N GLU A 547 13.08 58.85 -10.63
CA GLU A 547 14.09 58.52 -11.65
C GLU A 547 14.07 57.03 -12.00
N GLN A 548 14.15 56.76 -13.30
CA GLN A 548 14.27 55.41 -13.84
C GLN A 548 15.66 55.17 -14.40
N ILE A 549 16.30 54.09 -13.95
CA ILE A 549 17.64 53.67 -14.39
C ILE A 549 17.54 52.22 -14.85
N CYS A 550 18.01 51.93 -16.06
CA CYS A 550 18.17 50.56 -16.55
C CYS A 550 19.67 50.22 -16.59
N LEU A 551 20.04 49.12 -15.93
CA LEU A 551 21.39 48.60 -15.89
C LEU A 551 21.40 47.23 -16.56
N THR A 552 22.28 47.00 -17.53
CA THR A 552 22.48 45.68 -18.13
C THR A 552 23.92 45.25 -17.97
N PHE A 553 24.14 44.17 -17.22
CA PHE A 553 25.40 43.49 -17.07
C PHE A 553 25.47 42.33 -18.05
N LEU A 554 26.48 42.37 -18.91
CA LEU A 554 26.77 41.29 -19.85
C LEU A 554 28.27 41.03 -19.80
N GLN A 555 28.66 39.86 -19.28
CA GLN A 555 30.06 39.53 -19.01
C GLN A 555 30.71 40.58 -18.07
N ASP A 556 31.80 41.21 -18.49
CA ASP A 556 32.54 42.24 -17.73
C ASP A 556 32.17 43.68 -18.13
N VAL A 557 31.03 43.87 -18.81
CA VAL A 557 30.59 45.17 -19.32
C VAL A 557 29.23 45.54 -18.71
N LEU A 558 29.16 46.76 -18.17
CA LEU A 558 27.93 47.39 -17.72
C LEU A 558 27.44 48.38 -18.78
N TYR A 559 26.17 48.24 -19.16
CA TYR A 559 25.42 49.20 -19.95
C TYR A 559 24.45 49.94 -19.03
N VAL A 560 24.53 51.26 -19.03
CA VAL A 560 23.65 52.14 -18.25
C VAL A 560 22.77 52.93 -19.22
N ASP A 561 21.46 52.79 -19.08
CA ASP A 561 20.47 53.62 -19.76
C ASP A 561 19.76 54.48 -18.70
N TYR A 562 20.01 55.78 -18.74
CA TYR A 562 19.44 56.75 -17.82
C TYR A 562 18.99 57.99 -18.58
N ARG A 563 17.67 58.23 -18.60
CA ARG A 563 17.02 59.32 -19.36
C ARG A 563 17.35 59.25 -20.86
N ASN A 564 18.27 60.09 -21.33
CA ASN A 564 18.75 60.13 -22.73
C ASN A 564 20.25 59.78 -22.83
N ILE A 565 20.83 59.27 -21.75
CA ILE A 565 22.25 58.96 -21.65
C ILE A 565 22.41 57.44 -21.68
N LYS A 566 23.20 56.96 -22.65
CA LYS A 566 23.57 55.55 -22.78
C LYS A 566 25.07 55.43 -22.64
N VAL A 567 25.52 54.73 -21.61
CA VAL A 567 26.94 54.52 -21.30
C VAL A 567 27.24 53.03 -21.35
N GLN A 568 28.40 52.69 -21.90
CA GLN A 568 28.99 51.37 -21.81
C GLN A 568 30.33 51.51 -21.09
N LEU A 569 30.58 50.68 -20.08
CA LEU A 569 31.82 50.70 -19.33
C LEU A 569 32.25 49.29 -18.93
N ALA A 570 33.57 49.06 -18.89
CA ALA A 570 34.10 47.83 -18.32
C ALA A 570 33.98 47.87 -16.79
N MET A 571 33.71 46.72 -16.16
CA MET A 571 33.58 46.63 -14.70
C MET A 571 34.87 47.03 -13.98
N SER A 572 36.04 46.76 -14.56
CA SER A 572 37.34 47.23 -14.05
C SER A 572 37.43 48.76 -13.97
N ASP A 573 36.85 49.44 -14.95
CA ASP A 573 36.87 50.89 -15.06
C ASP A 573 35.87 51.51 -14.09
N LEU A 574 34.69 50.88 -13.91
CA LEU A 574 33.73 51.25 -12.87
C LEU A 574 34.35 51.17 -11.48
N ILE A 575 34.97 50.04 -11.15
CA ILE A 575 35.58 49.81 -9.84
C ILE A 575 36.68 50.85 -9.58
N SER A 576 37.51 51.13 -10.59
CA SER A 576 38.55 52.16 -10.50
C SER A 576 37.95 53.54 -10.23
N PHE A 577 36.89 53.91 -10.97
CA PHE A 577 36.19 55.18 -10.79
C PHE A 577 35.52 55.31 -9.41
N LEU A 578 34.85 54.27 -8.92
CA LEU A 578 34.20 54.29 -7.60
C LEU A 578 35.22 54.39 -6.47
N ASN A 579 36.35 53.68 -6.59
CA ASN A 579 37.47 53.78 -5.65
C ASN A 579 38.06 55.21 -5.62
N GLU A 580 38.20 55.87 -6.78
CA GLU A 580 38.61 57.28 -6.85
C GLU A 580 37.62 58.23 -6.17
N MET A 581 36.33 57.88 -6.15
CA MET A 581 35.28 58.62 -5.44
C MET A 581 35.20 58.29 -3.94
N GLY A 582 36.07 57.43 -3.42
CA GLY A 582 36.07 57.01 -2.00
C GLY A 582 34.94 56.04 -1.65
N MET A 583 34.34 55.38 -2.66
CA MET A 583 33.34 54.34 -2.47
C MET A 583 34.00 52.97 -2.63
N GLU A 584 34.04 52.17 -1.56
CA GLU A 584 34.49 50.78 -1.61
C GLU A 584 33.34 49.89 -2.10
N MET A 585 33.52 49.26 -3.27
CA MET A 585 32.61 48.22 -3.74
C MET A 585 32.95 46.88 -3.05
N PRO A 586 31.96 46.11 -2.57
CA PRO A 586 32.19 44.71 -2.22
C PRO A 586 32.67 43.96 -3.46
N ASN A 587 33.64 43.07 -3.27
CA ASN A 587 34.28 42.33 -4.37
C ASN A 587 33.27 41.33 -4.97
N LEU A 588 32.55 41.76 -6.01
CA LEU A 588 31.53 40.99 -6.71
C LEU A 588 32.13 40.33 -7.95
N THR A 589 32.76 39.17 -7.79
CA THR A 589 32.95 38.25 -8.91
C THR A 589 31.62 37.54 -9.17
N LEU A 590 30.92 37.92 -10.24
CA LEU A 590 29.70 37.26 -10.73
C LEU A 590 30.05 35.91 -11.37
N ASP A 591 30.58 34.98 -10.59
CA ASP A 591 30.54 33.56 -10.96
C ASP A 591 29.19 33.02 -10.50
N VAL A 592 28.33 32.65 -11.44
CA VAL A 592 27.00 32.06 -11.16
C VAL A 592 27.12 30.86 -10.21
N ASN A 593 28.19 30.06 -10.33
CA ASN A 593 28.45 28.97 -9.39
C ASN A 593 28.86 29.49 -8.00
N GLN A 594 29.64 30.57 -7.90
CA GLN A 594 29.92 31.20 -6.60
C GLN A 594 28.69 31.84 -5.98
N ILE A 595 27.82 32.51 -6.75
CA ILE A 595 26.59 33.12 -6.23
C ILE A 595 25.65 32.04 -5.71
N ILE A 596 25.46 30.97 -6.48
CA ILE A 596 24.70 29.79 -6.06
C ILE A 596 25.32 29.19 -4.79
N ASN A 597 26.63 28.93 -4.78
CA ASN A 597 27.30 28.38 -3.60
C ASN A 597 27.26 29.33 -2.39
N THR A 598 27.29 30.64 -2.61
CA THR A 598 27.20 31.67 -1.56
C THR A 598 25.79 31.70 -0.99
N LEU A 599 24.76 31.71 -1.83
CA LEU A 599 23.36 31.56 -1.41
C LEU A 599 23.19 30.28 -0.59
N PHE A 600 23.72 29.13 -1.02
CA PHE A 600 23.63 27.90 -0.23
C PHE A 600 24.52 27.86 1.02
N ALA A 601 25.50 28.76 1.14
CA ALA A 601 26.36 28.90 2.31
C ALA A 601 25.86 29.96 3.30
N ILE A 602 24.79 30.71 2.96
CA ILE A 602 24.15 31.62 3.90
C ILE A 602 23.56 30.80 5.04
N ASP A 603 23.92 31.19 6.26
CA ASP A 603 23.32 30.70 7.49
C ASP A 603 21.92 31.31 7.62
N TYR A 604 20.95 30.68 6.96
CA TYR A 604 19.57 31.16 6.92
C TYR A 604 18.90 31.20 8.30
N ASP A 605 19.38 30.38 9.24
CA ASP A 605 18.92 30.38 10.64
C ASP A 605 19.33 31.69 11.37
N ARG A 606 20.39 32.36 10.90
CA ARG A 606 20.76 33.69 11.37
C ARG A 606 20.06 34.83 10.63
N LEU A 607 19.67 34.61 9.38
CA LEU A 607 19.19 35.68 8.49
C LEU A 607 17.69 35.91 8.62
N PHE A 608 16.92 34.86 8.85
CA PHE A 608 15.46 34.90 8.92
C PHE A 608 15.00 34.76 10.37
N ARG A 609 14.27 35.76 10.87
CA ARG A 609 13.68 35.74 12.23
C ARG A 609 12.19 35.45 12.24
N GLU A 610 11.48 35.88 11.20
CA GLU A 610 10.05 35.67 11.03
C GLU A 610 9.82 35.18 9.60
N PHE A 611 9.08 34.09 9.47
CA PHE A 611 8.67 33.51 8.18
C PHE A 611 7.17 33.30 8.27
N ASP A 612 6.40 34.02 7.45
CA ASP A 612 4.94 33.91 7.39
C ASP A 612 4.52 33.57 5.95
N LEU A 613 3.78 32.47 5.81
CA LEU A 613 3.38 31.91 4.52
C LEU A 613 1.90 32.21 4.27
N LYS A 614 1.61 33.02 3.25
CA LYS A 614 0.24 33.37 2.83
C LYS A 614 -0.05 32.79 1.45
N GLU A 615 -1.32 32.77 1.08
CA GLU A 615 -1.77 32.43 -0.27
C GLU A 615 -1.05 33.35 -1.27
N ASP A 616 -0.19 32.77 -2.12
CA ASP A 616 0.63 33.42 -3.15
C ASP A 616 1.72 34.42 -2.69
N GLN A 617 2.11 34.41 -1.41
CA GLN A 617 3.15 35.33 -0.92
C GLN A 617 3.97 34.76 0.26
N ILE A 618 5.27 35.09 0.28
CA ILE A 618 6.16 34.84 1.42
C ILE A 618 6.52 36.18 2.06
N GLU A 619 6.27 36.32 3.35
CA GLU A 619 6.78 37.44 4.15
C GLU A 619 7.99 36.98 4.97
N ILE A 620 9.12 37.68 4.78
CA ILE A 620 10.38 37.37 5.45
C ILE A 620 10.79 38.58 6.31
N GLY A 621 10.85 38.37 7.62
CA GLY A 621 11.45 39.31 8.57
C GLY A 621 12.97 39.13 8.62
N LEU A 622 13.71 40.14 8.18
CA LEU A 622 15.19 40.18 8.26
C LEU A 622 15.66 40.65 9.64
N GLY A 623 16.70 39.99 10.17
CA GLY A 623 17.28 40.24 11.51
C GLY A 623 18.43 41.24 11.56
#